data_AF-A0A9D5LAG5-F1
#
_entry.id   AF-A0A9D5LAG5-F1
#
_cell.length_a   1.000
_cell.length_b   1.000
_cell.length_c   1.000
_cell.angle_alpha   90.00
_cell.angle_beta   90.00
_cell.angle_gamma   90.00
#
_symmetry.space_group_name_H-M   'P 1'
#
loop_
_entity.id
_entity.type
_entity.pdbx_description
1 polymer ?
#
loop_
_entity_poly.entity_id
_entity_poly.type
_entity_poly.pdbx_seq_one_letter_code
_entity_poly.pdbx_strand_id
1 'polypeptide(L)'
;MQKKPGFNQMIVTDTIPVACSNMAFYGDKMFFYATEWNNYTASNTITYGVIDVRTKEIISDKFIKDGTDKDITIPYGIAIHPVTGDIFVTDAKNYVSSGTLYCFSQDGYKKWSVRTGDIPAHITFLNK
;
A
#
# COMPACT_ATOMS: atom_id res chain seq x y z
N MET A 1 1.86 -9.02 -20.20
CA MET A 1 1.77 -7.66 -20.80
C MET A 1 1.55 -7.80 -22.30
N GLN A 2 0.51 -7.17 -22.87
CA GLN A 2 0.23 -7.20 -24.31
C GLN A 2 0.37 -5.79 -24.89
N LYS A 3 0.99 -5.68 -26.08
CA LYS A 3 1.10 -4.43 -26.84
C LYS A 3 0.13 -4.46 -28.00
N LYS A 4 -0.42 -3.30 -28.35
CA LYS A 4 -1.20 -3.15 -29.59
C LYS A 4 -0.27 -3.43 -30.80
N PRO A 5 -0.59 -4.36 -31.70
CA PRO A 5 0.27 -4.67 -32.84
C PRO A 5 0.58 -3.43 -33.67
N GLY A 6 1.86 -3.17 -33.95
CA GLY A 6 2.30 -1.99 -34.70
C GLY A 6 2.41 -0.69 -33.90
N PHE A 7 2.13 -0.69 -32.59
CA PHE A 7 2.23 0.51 -31.74
C PHE A 7 3.04 0.23 -30.48
N ASN A 8 3.69 1.27 -29.92
CA ASN A 8 4.32 1.19 -28.60
C ASN A 8 3.33 1.52 -27.46
N GLN A 9 2.09 1.02 -27.57
CA GLN A 9 1.03 1.25 -26.60
C GLN A 9 0.63 -0.08 -25.96
N MET A 10 0.57 -0.10 -24.62
CA MET A 10 0.09 -1.24 -23.86
C MET A 10 -1.44 -1.34 -23.95
N ILE A 11 -1.97 -2.56 -24.00
CA ILE A 11 -3.42 -2.78 -23.87
C ILE A 11 -3.75 -3.23 -22.45
N VAL A 12 -4.88 -2.77 -21.94
CA VAL A 12 -5.46 -3.26 -20.68
C VAL A 12 -5.89 -4.71 -20.90
N THR A 13 -5.32 -5.61 -20.11
CA THR A 13 -5.63 -7.05 -20.20
C THR A 13 -6.57 -7.53 -19.11
N ASP A 14 -6.84 -6.70 -18.11
CA ASP A 14 -7.75 -7.02 -16.99
C ASP A 14 -8.12 -5.78 -16.18
N THR A 15 -9.18 -5.91 -15.38
CA THR A 15 -9.63 -4.89 -14.43
C THR A 15 -10.00 -5.56 -13.10
N ILE A 16 -9.30 -5.17 -12.03
CA ILE A 16 -9.65 -5.58 -10.67
C ILE A 16 -10.41 -4.41 -10.03
N PRO A 17 -11.73 -4.54 -9.74
CA PRO A 17 -12.56 -3.41 -9.32
C PRO A 17 -12.39 -3.10 -7.83
N VAL A 18 -11.17 -2.71 -7.43
CA VAL A 18 -10.84 -2.24 -6.08
C VAL A 18 -10.29 -0.83 -6.12
N ALA A 19 -10.63 -0.04 -5.11
CA ALA A 19 -9.95 1.22 -4.89
C ALA A 19 -8.47 0.95 -4.57
N CYS A 20 -7.60 1.81 -5.09
CA CYS A 20 -6.17 1.69 -4.89
C CYS A 20 -5.56 3.09 -4.94
N SER A 21 -5.12 3.58 -3.79
CA SER A 21 -4.44 4.88 -3.68
C SER A 21 -2.92 4.73 -3.89
N ASN A 22 -2.35 3.62 -3.41
CA ASN A 22 -0.95 3.28 -3.64
C ASN A 22 -0.75 1.76 -3.46
N MET A 23 0.34 1.24 -4.03
CA MET A 23 0.63 -0.20 -4.07
C MET A 23 2.13 -0.48 -4.08
N ALA A 24 2.52 -1.66 -3.58
CA ALA A 24 3.88 -2.19 -3.66
C ALA A 24 3.87 -3.68 -3.97
N PHE A 25 4.92 -4.17 -4.64
CA PHE A 25 5.03 -5.57 -5.08
C PHE A 25 6.08 -6.33 -4.28
N TYR A 26 5.82 -7.60 -4.02
CA TYR A 26 6.79 -8.54 -3.49
C TYR A 26 6.49 -9.96 -3.96
N GLY A 27 7.39 -10.53 -4.76
CA GLY A 27 7.14 -11.78 -5.49
C GLY A 27 5.89 -11.66 -6.37
N ASP A 28 4.99 -12.65 -6.27
CA ASP A 28 3.74 -12.69 -7.01
C ASP A 28 2.58 -11.93 -6.31
N LYS A 29 2.88 -11.10 -5.31
CA LYS A 29 1.88 -10.37 -4.52
C LYS A 29 1.97 -8.87 -4.74
N MET A 30 0.82 -8.24 -4.90
CA MET A 30 0.65 -6.79 -4.85
C MET A 30 -0.08 -6.43 -3.56
N PHE A 31 0.55 -5.64 -2.72
CA PHE A 31 -0.03 -5.09 -1.49
C PHE A 31 -0.50 -3.69 -1.79
N PHE A 32 -1.69 -3.34 -1.36
CA PHE A 32 -2.27 -2.02 -1.64
C PHE A 32 -3.03 -1.49 -0.44
N TYR A 33 -3.18 -0.17 -0.40
CA TYR A 33 -4.17 0.49 0.43
C TYR A 33 -4.99 1.46 -0.42
N ALA A 34 -6.17 1.81 0.06
CA ALA A 34 -6.96 2.89 -0.48
C ALA A 34 -7.42 3.84 0.62
N THR A 35 -7.59 5.10 0.26
CA THR A 35 -8.26 6.13 1.07
C THR A 35 -9.34 6.74 0.18
N GLU A 36 -10.59 6.35 0.43
CA GLU A 36 -11.74 6.76 -0.37
C GLU A 36 -12.54 7.83 0.37
N TRP A 37 -12.66 9.02 -0.24
CA TRP A 37 -13.45 10.11 0.32
C TRP A 37 -14.93 9.96 -0.01
N ASN A 38 -15.79 10.11 0.99
CA ASN A 38 -17.24 10.20 0.83
C ASN A 38 -17.73 11.61 1.15
N ASN A 39 -18.26 12.30 0.13
CA ASN A 39 -18.79 13.66 0.28
C ASN A 39 -20.03 13.76 1.18
N TYR A 40 -20.85 12.70 1.25
CA TYR A 40 -22.06 12.70 2.07
C TYR A 40 -21.76 12.57 3.56
N THR A 41 -20.80 11.72 3.91
CA THR A 41 -20.37 11.51 5.30
C THR A 41 -19.22 12.42 5.71
N ALA A 42 -18.65 13.18 4.76
CA ALA A 42 -17.45 14.00 4.94
C ALA A 42 -16.31 13.23 5.63
N SER A 43 -16.10 11.98 5.23
CA SER A 43 -15.14 11.08 5.86
C SER A 43 -14.40 10.21 4.86
N ASN A 44 -13.22 9.73 5.26
CA ASN A 44 -12.44 8.74 4.53
C ASN A 44 -12.80 7.33 4.97
N THR A 45 -12.88 6.41 4.02
CA THR A 45 -12.83 4.97 4.24
C THR A 45 -11.44 4.48 3.85
N ILE A 46 -10.74 3.83 4.79
CA ILE A 46 -9.41 3.27 4.55
C ILE A 46 -9.54 1.75 4.40
N THR A 47 -9.00 1.22 3.30
CA THR A 47 -8.95 -0.21 3.04
C THR A 47 -7.54 -0.66 2.73
N TYR A 48 -7.27 -1.94 2.97
CA TYR A 48 -6.02 -2.60 2.67
C TYR A 48 -6.32 -3.87 1.87
N GLY A 49 -5.31 -4.46 1.25
CA GLY A 49 -5.50 -5.77 0.64
C GLY A 49 -4.26 -6.31 -0.04
N VAL A 50 -4.41 -7.54 -0.51
CA VAL A 50 -3.39 -8.28 -1.23
C VAL A 50 -4.01 -8.93 -2.46
N ILE A 51 -3.37 -8.74 -3.61
CA ILE A 51 -3.73 -9.35 -4.88
C ILE A 51 -2.61 -10.31 -5.31
N ASP A 52 -2.96 -11.50 -5.78
CA ASP A 52 -2.03 -12.37 -6.52
C ASP A 52 -1.98 -11.86 -7.97
N VAL A 53 -0.80 -11.43 -8.44
CA VAL A 53 -0.68 -10.79 -9.76
C VAL A 53 -0.74 -11.78 -10.92
N ARG A 54 -0.60 -13.08 -10.66
CA ARG A 54 -0.67 -14.12 -11.69
C ARG A 54 -2.12 -14.47 -11.98
N THR A 55 -2.92 -14.67 -10.93
CA THR A 55 -4.35 -14.97 -11.05
C THR A 55 -5.19 -13.70 -11.19
N LYS A 56 -4.65 -12.56 -10.77
CA LYS A 56 -5.30 -11.24 -10.73
C LYS A 56 -6.52 -11.22 -9.80
N GLU A 57 -6.44 -12.02 -8.74
CA GLU A 57 -7.49 -12.15 -7.74
C GLU A 57 -7.08 -11.50 -6.43
N ILE A 58 -8.06 -10.96 -5.70
CA ILE A 58 -7.87 -10.49 -4.33
C ILE A 58 -7.77 -11.74 -3.44
N ILE A 59 -6.59 -11.94 -2.84
CA ILE A 59 -6.34 -13.06 -1.94
C ILE A 59 -6.49 -12.69 -0.47
N SER A 60 -6.59 -11.39 -0.16
CA SER A 60 -6.91 -10.89 1.18
C SER A 60 -7.41 -9.45 1.16
N ASP A 61 -8.31 -9.13 2.10
CA ASP A 61 -8.84 -7.80 2.43
C ASP A 61 -7.99 -7.05 3.47
N LYS A 62 -6.86 -7.64 3.90
CA LYS A 62 -5.93 -7.02 4.85
C LYS A 62 -4.52 -7.61 4.73
N PHE A 63 -3.50 -6.78 4.92
CA PHE A 63 -2.14 -7.25 5.15
C PHE A 63 -1.62 -6.91 6.55
N ILE A 64 -2.29 -6.00 7.28
CA ILE A 64 -2.05 -5.73 8.69
C ILE A 64 -3.03 -6.60 9.49
N LYS A 65 -2.50 -7.46 10.38
CA LYS A 65 -3.31 -8.50 11.04
C LYS A 65 -3.45 -8.32 12.54
N ASP A 66 -2.68 -7.42 13.14
CA ASP A 66 -2.61 -7.23 14.59
C ASP A 66 -3.48 -6.07 15.12
N GLY A 67 -4.27 -5.43 14.25
CA GLY A 67 -5.12 -4.31 14.61
C GLY A 67 -4.46 -2.93 14.54
N THR A 68 -3.16 -2.86 14.22
CA THR A 68 -2.44 -1.59 14.04
C THR A 68 -3.02 -0.73 12.91
N ASP A 69 -3.76 -1.32 11.97
CA ASP A 69 -4.46 -0.60 10.89
C ASP A 69 -5.36 0.52 11.42
N LYS A 70 -5.89 0.39 12.64
CA LYS A 70 -6.72 1.40 13.33
C LYS A 70 -5.92 2.60 13.85
N ASP A 71 -4.61 2.44 14.02
CA ASP A 71 -3.70 3.51 14.48
C ASP A 71 -3.20 4.40 13.32
N ILE A 72 -3.42 3.94 12.08
CA ILE A 72 -3.04 4.65 10.85
C ILE A 72 -4.18 5.58 10.46
N THR A 73 -3.94 6.89 10.57
CA THR A 73 -4.98 7.90 10.32
C THR A 73 -5.17 8.16 8.83
N ILE A 74 -4.08 8.33 8.08
CA ILE A 74 -4.09 8.53 6.63
C ILE A 74 -2.85 7.83 6.04
N PRO A 75 -2.98 6.60 5.49
CA PRO A 75 -1.86 5.97 4.80
C PRO A 75 -1.46 6.79 3.57
N TYR A 76 -0.16 7.01 3.40
CA TYR A 76 0.34 7.89 2.33
C TYR A 76 1.45 7.29 1.46
N GLY A 77 2.15 6.30 1.98
CA GLY A 77 3.19 5.57 1.29
C GLY A 77 3.18 4.10 1.70
N ILE A 78 3.47 3.23 0.74
CA ILE A 78 3.72 1.81 0.97
C ILE A 78 4.99 1.39 0.23
N ALA A 79 5.85 0.62 0.89
CA ALA A 79 7.02 0.01 0.27
C ALA A 79 7.29 -1.35 0.90
N ILE A 80 7.93 -2.25 0.16
CA ILE A 80 8.27 -3.58 0.67
C ILE A 80 9.77 -3.77 0.54
N HIS A 81 10.42 -4.17 1.63
CA HIS A 81 11.85 -4.40 1.62
C HIS A 81 12.19 -5.58 0.70
N PRO A 82 13.09 -5.42 -0.29
CA PRO A 82 13.27 -6.39 -1.38
C PRO A 82 13.83 -7.74 -0.91
N VAL A 83 14.55 -7.77 0.22
CA VAL A 83 15.12 -9.01 0.79
C VAL A 83 14.23 -9.65 1.87
N THR A 84 13.76 -8.88 2.85
CA THR A 84 13.03 -9.44 4.00
C THR A 84 11.53 -9.59 3.75
N GLY A 85 10.97 -8.90 2.76
CA GLY A 85 9.52 -8.83 2.56
C GLY A 85 8.78 -8.04 3.64
N ASP A 86 9.50 -7.32 4.53
CA ASP A 86 8.89 -6.43 5.51
C ASP A 86 8.12 -5.32 4.79
N ILE A 87 6.91 -5.04 5.27
CA ILE A 87 5.99 -4.07 4.68
C ILE A 87 6.10 -2.77 5.46
N PHE A 88 6.34 -1.68 4.76
CA PHE A 88 6.45 -0.34 5.33
C PHE A 88 5.25 0.48 4.91
N VAL A 89 4.59 1.13 5.88
CA VAL A 89 3.46 2.04 5.63
C VAL A 89 3.73 3.36 6.33
N THR A 90 3.57 4.47 5.61
CA THR A 90 3.65 5.81 6.21
C THR A 90 2.26 6.36 6.47
N ASP A 91 2.13 7.07 7.59
CA ASP A 91 0.91 7.75 8.01
C ASP A 91 1.14 9.26 8.00
N ALA A 92 0.44 9.97 7.10
CA ALA A 92 0.53 11.41 6.94
C ALA A 92 -0.28 12.20 7.99
N LYS A 93 -1.10 11.52 8.80
CA LYS A 93 -2.00 12.09 9.82
C LYS A 93 -3.01 13.09 9.26
N ASN A 94 -2.56 14.29 8.93
CA ASN A 94 -3.38 15.42 8.50
C ASN A 94 -2.74 16.25 7.38
N TYR A 95 -1.70 15.73 6.72
CA TYR A 95 -0.96 16.42 5.64
C TYR A 95 -0.29 17.74 6.05
N VAL A 96 0.01 17.92 7.34
CA VAL A 96 0.68 19.12 7.84
C VAL A 96 1.71 18.75 8.91
N SER A 97 1.33 17.86 9.82
CA SER A 97 2.14 17.49 10.97
C SER A 97 3.07 16.33 10.68
N SER A 98 3.97 16.08 11.63
CA SER A 98 4.87 14.95 11.57
C SER A 98 4.11 13.63 11.59
N GLY A 99 4.45 12.77 10.64
CA GLY A 99 3.81 11.48 10.47
C GLY A 99 4.51 10.35 11.20
N THR A 100 4.03 9.13 10.95
CA THR A 100 4.61 7.90 11.50
C THR A 100 4.98 6.95 10.38
N LEU A 101 6.14 6.30 10.50
CA LEU A 101 6.50 5.14 9.69
C LEU A 101 6.24 3.88 10.51
N TYR A 102 5.50 2.94 9.94
CA TYR A 102 5.26 1.61 10.49
C TYR A 102 6.02 0.56 9.68
N CYS A 103 6.61 -0.42 10.36
CA CYS A 103 7.21 -1.60 9.76
C CYS A 103 6.47 -2.83 10.26
N PHE A 104 5.97 -3.64 9.33
CA PHE A 104 5.31 -4.91 9.56
C PHE A 104 6.17 -6.04 9.00
N SER A 105 6.15 -7.19 9.64
CA SER A 105 6.70 -8.41 9.06
C SER A 105 5.92 -8.80 7.81
N GLN A 106 6.49 -9.67 6.98
CA GLN A 106 5.81 -10.25 5.82
C GLN A 106 4.48 -10.96 6.21
N ASP A 107 4.36 -11.40 7.47
CA ASP A 107 3.15 -12.03 8.00
C ASP A 107 2.06 -11.04 8.43
N GLY A 108 2.36 -9.73 8.47
CA GLY A 108 1.39 -8.67 8.77
C GLY A 108 1.36 -8.19 10.21
N TYR A 109 2.41 -8.47 10.99
CA TYR A 109 2.51 -8.07 12.40
C TYR A 109 3.52 -6.93 12.56
N LYS A 110 3.17 -5.91 13.34
CA LYS A 110 4.03 -4.74 13.57
C LYS A 110 5.32 -5.18 14.25
N LYS A 111 6.45 -4.83 13.62
CA LYS A 111 7.79 -4.99 14.19
C LYS A 111 8.16 -3.77 15.01
N TRP A 112 7.93 -2.59 14.47
CA TRP A 112 8.19 -1.30 15.12
C TRP A 112 7.48 -0.16 14.39
N SER A 113 7.43 1.00 15.04
CA SER A 113 7.06 2.27 14.41
C SER A 113 7.97 3.38 14.89
N VAL A 114 8.10 4.44 14.10
CA VAL A 114 8.91 5.61 14.44
C VAL A 114 8.22 6.88 13.97
N ARG A 115 8.29 7.93 14.78
CA ARG A 115 7.88 9.28 14.37
C ARG A 115 8.85 9.78 13.31
N THR A 116 8.31 10.31 12.21
CA THR A 116 9.08 10.85 11.09
C THR A 116 9.06 12.38 11.12
N GLY A 117 9.46 13.00 10.01
CA GLY A 117 9.17 14.40 9.72
C GLY A 117 7.76 14.60 9.18
N ASP A 118 7.53 15.75 8.58
CA ASP A 118 6.21 16.13 8.08
C ASP A 118 5.85 15.35 6.81
N ILE A 119 4.65 14.75 6.83
CA ILE A 119 4.02 14.13 5.65
C ILE A 119 4.90 13.06 4.96
N PRO A 120 5.32 12.00 5.66
CA PRO A 120 6.12 10.93 5.06
C PRO A 120 5.35 10.21 3.93
N ALA A 121 5.93 10.14 2.73
CA ALA A 121 5.23 9.64 1.53
C ALA A 121 6.00 8.57 0.73
N HIS A 122 7.33 8.68 0.67
CA HIS A 122 8.15 7.87 -0.21
C HIS A 122 9.32 7.25 0.55
N ILE A 123 9.61 5.99 0.23
CA ILE A 123 10.64 5.19 0.87
C ILE A 123 11.56 4.67 -0.23
N THR A 124 12.86 4.70 0.02
CA THR A 124 13.87 4.05 -0.82
C THR A 124 14.72 3.13 0.04
N PHE A 125 15.08 1.97 -0.50
CA PHE A 125 16.00 1.04 0.15
C PHE A 125 17.37 1.20 -0.49
N LEU A 126 18.39 1.41 0.36
CA LEU A 126 19.77 1.45 -0.10
C LEU A 126 20.37 0.06 0.01
N ASN A 127 20.99 -0.39 -1.08
CA ASN A 127 21.87 -1.56 -1.03
C ASN A 127 23.10 -1.19 -0.21
N LYS A 128 23.54 -2.10 0.65
CA LYS A 128 24.88 -2.03 1.22
C LYS A 128 25.90 -2.61 0.25
#